data_AF-A0A8S3V6W0-F1
#
_entry.id   AF-A0A8S3V6W0-F1
#
_cell.length_a   1.000
_cell.length_b   1.000
_cell.length_c   1.000
_cell.angle_alpha   90.00
_cell.angle_beta   90.00
_cell.angle_gamma   90.00
#
_symmetry.space_group_name_H-M   'P 1'
#
loop_
_entity.id
_entity.type
_entity.pdbx_description
1 polymer ?
#
loop_
_entity_poly.entity_id
_entity_poly.type
_entity_poly.pdbx_seq_one_letter_code
_entity_poly.pdbx_strand_id
1 'polypeptide(L)'
;MNETAEINKYLEELKIAVHDIKFPITTFVNPLTLYKINSYPVPINTTSNHATQLLDLSQYLVITSDNRQYAELSDEFVKTCSGIDTLYCTQTFPLLSSVSPSCSFALLFNDKETVHSNCNFRFLTNIIQPAVKEITDTSLLVYKTKTLAFDCPSGHKIEKGCSFCIIHVPCLCSVKTDSIFIPAKIGLCDNNTNTVTIVHPVNLALIQHFFSSETYNSILGDTIFTEPADITLPNLHFFNHTFNSVIAQDNNLHLSLKRIAKAAKADRKIFTSLSEPLLDGEIDIDDSWPNTNEMISLISLVLSILLTIACIILFNKVRALTTALILLQKAPSSAAFVTPQTPPTFHYMQSPISTTQNYDSLLSPQLNQWPSIVLAAITIISFVGVLHYLYKQVCTRHHTKIILEISNGLTCLTIPVVNLPLCPSDWDIATPNNITNMRISGTFYTKLNVEMSGLSIVNVHTKQQIKVPDTFTVNPIKGKMLKNIFKSPFTSYILVVHNNFFKVVY
;
A
#
# COMPACT_ATOMS: atom_id res chain seq x y z
N MET A 1 -29.15 -37.37 -68.84
CA MET A 1 -29.38 -37.42 -67.38
C MET A 1 -28.33 -38.35 -66.77
N ASN A 2 -27.12 -37.85 -66.43
CA ASN A 2 -26.28 -38.48 -65.41
C ASN A 2 -25.02 -37.68 -64.99
N GLU A 3 -24.65 -36.60 -65.67
CA GLU A 3 -23.45 -35.82 -65.27
C GLU A 3 -23.63 -35.04 -63.95
N THR A 4 -24.85 -34.61 -63.61
CA THR A 4 -25.11 -33.87 -62.36
C THR A 4 -25.07 -34.75 -61.10
N ALA A 5 -25.26 -36.07 -61.23
CA ALA A 5 -25.15 -36.98 -60.09
C ALA A 5 -23.69 -37.29 -59.74
N GLU A 6 -22.80 -37.28 -60.73
CA GLU A 6 -21.38 -37.57 -60.54
C GLU A 6 -20.63 -36.40 -59.89
N ILE A 7 -21.01 -35.16 -60.22
CA ILE A 7 -20.44 -33.95 -59.60
C ILE A 7 -20.80 -33.81 -58.11
N ASN A 8 -22.04 -34.17 -57.72
CA ASN A 8 -22.45 -34.13 -56.31
C ASN A 8 -21.75 -35.18 -55.45
N LYS A 9 -21.38 -36.33 -56.04
CA LYS A 9 -20.59 -37.36 -55.37
C LYS A 9 -19.15 -36.89 -55.09
N TYR A 10 -18.54 -36.14 -56.01
CA TYR A 10 -17.22 -35.54 -55.79
C TYR A 10 -17.23 -34.38 -54.79
N LEU A 11 -18.34 -33.64 -54.67
CA LEU A 11 -18.49 -32.58 -53.66
C LEU A 11 -18.76 -33.11 -52.24
N GLU A 12 -19.42 -34.27 -52.08
CA GLU A 12 -19.54 -34.93 -50.77
C GLU A 12 -18.22 -35.58 -50.28
N GLU A 13 -17.34 -36.00 -51.20
CA GLU A 13 -16.01 -36.53 -50.85
C GLU A 13 -14.97 -35.43 -50.60
N LEU A 14 -15.21 -34.19 -51.06
CA LEU A 14 -14.44 -33.01 -50.71
C LEU A 14 -14.79 -32.53 -49.29
N LYS A 15 -14.44 -33.34 -48.30
CA LYS A 15 -14.30 -32.90 -46.91
C LYS A 15 -13.14 -31.90 -46.85
N ILE A 16 -13.42 -30.65 -47.18
CA ILE A 16 -12.51 -29.52 -46.92
C ILE A 16 -12.36 -29.48 -45.40
N ALA A 17 -11.27 -30.07 -44.90
CA ALA A 17 -10.88 -29.97 -43.53
C ALA A 17 -10.45 -28.51 -43.30
N VAL A 18 -11.41 -27.66 -42.94
CA VAL A 18 -11.12 -26.32 -42.43
C VAL A 18 -10.47 -26.53 -41.07
N HIS A 19 -9.14 -26.56 -41.05
CA HIS A 19 -8.38 -26.51 -39.81
C HIS A 19 -8.38 -25.07 -39.34
N ASP A 20 -9.17 -24.78 -38.31
CA ASP A 20 -9.12 -23.52 -37.59
C ASP A 20 -7.80 -23.47 -36.80
N ILE A 21 -6.74 -22.99 -37.45
CA ILE A 21 -5.46 -22.74 -36.80
C ILE A 21 -5.59 -21.43 -36.03
N LYS A 22 -5.70 -21.54 -34.71
CA LYS A 22 -5.68 -20.38 -33.81
C LYS A 22 -4.23 -19.98 -33.56
N PHE A 23 -3.82 -18.83 -34.09
CA PHE A 23 -2.54 -18.23 -33.76
C PHE A 23 -2.69 -17.34 -32.52
N PRO A 24 -1.96 -17.60 -31.42
CA PRO A 24 -1.96 -16.70 -30.29
C PRO A 24 -1.28 -15.38 -30.70
N ILE A 25 -2.04 -14.30 -30.71
CA ILE A 25 -1.50 -12.96 -30.97
C ILE A 25 -1.09 -12.36 -29.62
N THR A 26 0.20 -12.10 -29.45
CA THR A 26 0.76 -11.41 -28.28
C THR A 26 1.31 -10.05 -28.69
N THR A 27 1.24 -9.07 -27.80
CA THR A 27 1.88 -7.76 -27.98
C THR A 27 3.38 -7.79 -27.68
N PHE A 28 3.89 -8.87 -27.08
CA PHE A 28 5.30 -9.03 -26.77
C PHE A 28 6.04 -9.67 -27.94
N VAL A 29 7.15 -9.05 -28.34
CA VAL A 29 8.02 -9.55 -29.42
C VAL A 29 8.68 -10.87 -29.01
N ASN A 30 9.01 -11.03 -27.72
CA ASN A 30 9.67 -12.20 -27.17
C ASN A 30 8.78 -12.88 -26.11
N PRO A 31 8.87 -14.21 -25.94
CA PRO A 31 8.22 -14.89 -24.84
C PRO A 31 8.75 -14.40 -23.48
N LEU A 32 7.89 -14.45 -22.47
CA LEU A 32 8.27 -14.15 -21.09
C LEU A 32 8.92 -15.38 -20.45
N THR A 33 9.91 -15.18 -19.60
CA THR A 33 10.58 -16.27 -18.88
C THR A 33 9.86 -16.53 -17.57
N LEU A 34 9.41 -17.77 -17.36
CA LEU A 34 8.74 -18.22 -16.13
C LEU A 34 9.74 -18.94 -15.22
N TYR A 35 9.85 -18.48 -13.98
CA TYR A 35 10.61 -19.11 -12.91
C TYR A 35 9.68 -19.69 -11.86
N LYS A 36 9.95 -20.91 -11.40
CA LYS A 36 9.31 -21.48 -10.21
C LYS A 36 10.16 -21.16 -8.98
N ILE A 37 9.53 -20.61 -7.95
CA ILE A 37 10.20 -20.23 -6.71
C ILE A 37 9.98 -21.31 -5.67
N ASN A 38 11.07 -21.88 -5.17
CA ASN A 38 11.04 -22.82 -4.05
C ASN A 38 11.75 -22.18 -2.84
N SER A 39 11.09 -22.16 -1.69
CA SER A 39 11.64 -21.61 -0.44
C SER A 39 11.98 -22.73 0.53
N TYR A 40 13.23 -22.79 0.98
CA TYR A 40 13.73 -23.80 1.91
C TYR A 40 14.23 -23.16 3.20
N PRO A 41 14.06 -23.82 4.37
CA PRO A 41 14.61 -23.33 5.62
C PRO A 41 16.15 -23.42 5.59
N VAL A 42 16.82 -22.35 5.97
CA VAL A 42 18.29 -22.24 6.03
C VAL A 42 18.71 -22.19 7.51
N PRO A 43 19.57 -23.11 7.99
CA PRO A 43 19.95 -23.11 9.39
C PRO A 43 20.70 -21.83 9.80
N ILE A 44 20.59 -21.45 11.07
CA ILE A 44 21.25 -20.24 11.58
C ILE A 44 22.73 -20.45 11.90
N ASN A 45 23.13 -21.69 12.19
CA ASN A 45 24.52 -22.12 12.34
C ASN A 45 24.61 -23.66 12.12
N THR A 46 25.81 -24.22 12.20
CA THR A 46 26.06 -25.65 11.94
C THR A 46 25.56 -26.59 13.04
N THR A 47 25.35 -26.09 14.26
CA THR A 47 25.03 -26.89 15.47
C THR A 47 23.56 -26.81 15.89
N SER A 48 22.85 -25.78 15.46
CA SER A 48 21.47 -25.49 15.86
C SER A 48 20.45 -26.24 15.03
N ASN A 49 19.27 -26.42 15.60
CA ASN A 49 18.08 -26.90 14.90
C ASN A 49 17.17 -25.76 14.43
N HIS A 50 17.54 -24.50 14.71
CA HIS A 50 16.81 -23.33 14.26
C HIS A 50 17.19 -22.96 12.82
N ALA A 51 16.24 -22.35 12.11
CA ALA A 51 16.43 -21.90 10.75
C ALA A 51 15.75 -20.57 10.49
N THR A 52 16.12 -19.92 9.40
CA THR A 52 15.36 -18.83 8.81
C THR A 52 14.75 -19.29 7.51
N GLN A 53 13.60 -18.73 7.15
CA GLN A 53 12.96 -18.98 5.88
C GLN A 53 12.28 -17.72 5.40
N LEU A 54 12.22 -17.53 4.11
CA LEU A 54 11.51 -16.41 3.50
C LEU A 54 9.99 -16.66 3.51
N LEU A 55 9.22 -15.65 3.89
CA LEU A 55 7.76 -15.63 3.92
C LEU A 55 7.18 -14.95 2.68
N ASP A 56 5.89 -15.20 2.44
CA ASP A 56 5.04 -14.45 1.52
C ASP A 56 5.58 -14.34 0.08
N LEU A 57 6.29 -15.37 -0.38
CA LEU A 57 6.73 -15.47 -1.75
C LEU A 57 5.63 -16.00 -2.65
N SER A 58 5.52 -15.39 -3.83
CA SER A 58 4.80 -15.99 -4.95
C SER A 58 5.44 -17.31 -5.37
N GLN A 59 4.64 -18.24 -5.91
CA GLN A 59 5.14 -19.54 -6.34
C GLN A 59 5.86 -19.45 -7.69
N TYR A 60 5.53 -18.44 -8.50
CA TYR A 60 6.12 -18.23 -9.80
C TYR A 60 6.43 -16.75 -10.05
N LEU A 61 7.52 -16.48 -10.74
CA LEU A 61 7.94 -15.16 -11.20
C LEU A 61 8.10 -15.18 -12.71
N VAL A 62 7.42 -14.27 -13.39
CA VAL A 62 7.51 -14.09 -14.84
C VAL A 62 8.24 -12.80 -15.14
N ILE A 63 9.20 -12.81 -16.06
CA ILE A 63 10.01 -11.64 -16.41
C ILE A 63 10.06 -11.45 -17.92
N THR A 64 10.03 -10.19 -18.36
CA THR A 64 10.25 -9.82 -19.76
C THR A 64 11.70 -10.04 -20.18
N SER A 65 11.95 -10.35 -21.46
CA SER A 65 13.31 -10.60 -21.96
C SER A 65 14.30 -9.44 -21.75
N ASP A 66 13.80 -8.22 -21.56
CA ASP A 66 14.60 -7.01 -21.30
C ASP A 66 14.75 -6.69 -19.80
N ASN A 67 14.21 -7.52 -18.91
CA ASN A 67 14.21 -7.38 -17.45
C ASN A 67 13.61 -6.06 -16.93
N ARG A 68 12.77 -5.38 -17.73
CA ARG A 68 12.12 -4.12 -17.33
C ARG A 68 10.80 -4.32 -16.61
N GLN A 69 10.13 -5.44 -16.86
CA GLN A 69 8.83 -5.73 -16.28
C GLN A 69 8.77 -7.17 -15.80
N TYR A 70 7.94 -7.41 -14.79
CA TYR A 70 7.76 -8.72 -14.19
C TYR A 70 6.33 -8.92 -13.67
N ALA A 71 5.95 -10.16 -13.38
CA ALA A 71 4.72 -10.47 -12.66
C ALA A 71 4.95 -11.63 -11.70
N GLU A 72 4.22 -11.61 -10.60
CA GLU A 72 4.19 -12.69 -9.61
C GLU A 72 2.90 -13.48 -9.79
N LEU A 73 3.02 -14.78 -10.03
CA LEU A 73 1.88 -15.65 -10.35
C LEU A 73 1.72 -16.73 -9.27
N SER A 74 0.47 -17.11 -9.05
CA SER A 74 0.12 -18.26 -8.21
C SER A 74 0.11 -19.56 -9.02
N ASP A 75 0.20 -20.69 -8.34
CA ASP A 75 0.12 -22.02 -8.96
C ASP A 75 -1.25 -22.26 -9.60
N GLU A 76 -2.33 -21.72 -9.03
CA GLU A 76 -3.66 -21.78 -9.63
C GLU A 76 -3.69 -21.08 -10.99
N PHE A 77 -3.01 -19.94 -11.12
CA PHE A 77 -2.92 -19.22 -12.38
C PHE A 77 -2.15 -20.03 -13.43
N VAL A 78 -0.96 -20.53 -13.08
CA VAL A 78 -0.09 -21.30 -14.00
C VAL A 78 -0.78 -22.58 -14.47
N LYS A 79 -1.60 -23.23 -13.63
CA LYS A 79 -2.43 -24.40 -14.00
C LYS A 79 -3.47 -24.11 -15.08
N THR A 80 -3.86 -22.85 -15.30
CA THR A 80 -4.78 -22.49 -16.40
C THR A 80 -4.07 -22.39 -17.76
N CYS A 81 -2.73 -22.41 -17.76
CA CYS A 81 -1.94 -22.34 -18.97
C CYS A 81 -1.70 -23.74 -19.55
N SER A 82 -1.60 -23.83 -20.88
CA SER A 82 -1.36 -25.08 -21.61
C SER A 82 -0.06 -25.02 -22.41
N GLY A 83 0.71 -26.10 -22.43
CA GLY A 83 1.97 -26.21 -23.17
C GLY A 83 3.01 -27.02 -22.40
N ILE A 84 4.11 -27.39 -23.07
CA ILE A 84 5.24 -28.09 -22.45
C ILE A 84 6.41 -27.10 -22.31
N ASP A 85 7.00 -26.69 -23.44
CA ASP A 85 8.15 -25.77 -23.43
C ASP A 85 7.72 -24.30 -23.38
N THR A 86 6.60 -23.97 -24.02
CA THR A 86 6.01 -22.63 -24.03
C THR A 86 4.58 -22.73 -23.52
N LEU A 87 4.31 -22.01 -22.42
CA LEU A 87 2.98 -21.98 -21.81
C LEU A 87 2.13 -20.89 -22.44
N TYR A 88 0.95 -21.28 -22.90
CA TYR A 88 -0.08 -20.38 -23.42
C TYR A 88 -1.18 -20.25 -22.36
N CYS A 89 -1.32 -19.05 -21.81
CA CYS A 89 -2.34 -18.75 -20.80
C CYS A 89 -3.53 -18.05 -21.46
N THR A 90 -4.76 -18.46 -21.13
CA THR A 90 -5.98 -17.81 -21.64
C THR A 90 -6.30 -16.50 -20.92
N GLN A 91 -5.78 -16.33 -19.71
CA GLN A 91 -5.99 -15.15 -18.88
C GLN A 91 -4.80 -14.18 -19.03
N THR A 92 -5.09 -12.88 -19.06
CA THR A 92 -4.08 -11.83 -19.03
C THR A 92 -3.77 -11.42 -17.59
N PHE A 93 -2.51 -11.09 -17.31
CA PHE A 93 -2.07 -10.58 -16.02
C PHE A 93 -1.30 -9.27 -16.18
N PRO A 94 -1.36 -8.36 -15.20
CA PRO A 94 -0.60 -7.11 -15.25
C PRO A 94 0.89 -7.36 -15.02
N LEU A 95 1.72 -6.63 -15.75
CA LEU A 95 3.17 -6.57 -15.49
C LEU A 95 3.50 -5.37 -14.60
N LEU A 96 4.31 -5.59 -13.59
CA LEU A 96 4.90 -4.63 -12.68
C LEU A 96 6.22 -4.09 -13.26
N SER A 97 6.59 -2.87 -12.88
CA SER A 97 7.84 -2.23 -13.31
C SER A 97 9.01 -2.61 -12.41
N SER A 98 10.18 -2.87 -12.99
CA SER A 98 11.42 -3.15 -12.23
C SER A 98 11.90 -1.98 -11.37
N VAL A 99 11.34 -0.77 -11.55
CA VAL A 99 11.61 0.41 -10.69
C VAL A 99 11.09 0.22 -9.27
N SER A 100 10.07 -0.63 -9.07
CA SER A 100 9.54 -1.00 -7.76
C SER A 100 9.63 -2.53 -7.62
N PRO A 101 10.82 -3.05 -7.32
CA PRO A 101 11.06 -4.49 -7.24
C PRO A 101 10.34 -5.13 -6.05
N SER A 102 9.65 -6.24 -6.31
CA SER A 102 9.13 -7.13 -5.28
C SER A 102 10.28 -7.90 -4.62
N CYS A 103 10.00 -8.60 -3.52
CA CYS A 103 11.00 -9.47 -2.89
C CYS A 103 11.53 -10.54 -3.87
N SER A 104 10.65 -11.21 -4.61
CA SER A 104 11.03 -12.25 -5.58
C SER A 104 11.95 -11.70 -6.69
N PHE A 105 11.61 -10.51 -7.21
CA PHE A 105 12.41 -9.83 -8.23
C PHE A 105 13.77 -9.40 -7.68
N ALA A 106 13.80 -8.82 -6.47
CA ALA A 106 15.04 -8.39 -5.82
C ALA A 106 16.00 -9.57 -5.56
N LEU A 107 15.48 -10.74 -5.19
CA LEU A 107 16.27 -11.96 -5.00
C LEU A 107 16.93 -12.42 -6.29
N LEU A 108 16.20 -12.42 -7.41
CA LEU A 108 16.75 -12.86 -8.69
C LEU A 108 17.92 -11.99 -9.15
N PHE A 109 17.85 -10.67 -8.90
CA PHE A 109 18.89 -9.71 -9.29
C PHE A 109 19.91 -9.43 -8.18
N ASN A 110 19.91 -10.21 -7.08
CA ASN A 110 20.82 -10.03 -5.95
C ASN A 110 20.84 -8.60 -5.37
N ASP A 111 19.70 -7.88 -5.39
CA ASP A 111 19.57 -6.54 -4.82
C ASP A 111 19.43 -6.63 -3.29
N LYS A 112 20.58 -6.61 -2.61
CA LYS A 112 20.68 -6.80 -1.16
C LYS A 112 19.92 -5.78 -0.33
N GLU A 113 19.91 -4.52 -0.75
CA GLU A 113 19.23 -3.45 -0.02
C GLU A 113 17.72 -3.64 -0.08
N THR A 114 17.20 -3.88 -1.28
CA THR A 114 15.79 -4.16 -1.49
C THR A 114 15.37 -5.48 -0.83
N VAL A 115 16.19 -6.53 -0.89
CA VAL A 115 15.92 -7.78 -0.15
C VAL A 115 15.82 -7.50 1.35
N HIS A 116 16.74 -6.73 1.91
CA HIS A 116 16.70 -6.40 3.33
C HIS A 116 15.47 -5.57 3.74
N SER A 117 15.01 -4.66 2.86
CA SER A 117 13.87 -3.79 3.14
C SER A 117 12.51 -4.43 2.87
N ASN A 118 12.40 -5.22 1.80
CA ASN A 118 11.13 -5.69 1.25
C ASN A 118 10.83 -7.17 1.54
N CYS A 119 11.85 -7.99 1.85
CA CYS A 119 11.64 -9.40 2.14
C CYS A 119 11.40 -9.65 3.63
N ASN A 120 10.38 -10.46 3.93
CA ASN A 120 10.06 -10.86 5.30
C ASN A 120 10.64 -12.24 5.61
N PHE A 121 11.63 -12.30 6.49
CA PHE A 121 12.18 -13.58 6.95
C PHE A 121 11.52 -14.00 8.26
N ARG A 122 11.03 -15.25 8.29
CA ARG A 122 10.64 -15.92 9.54
C ARG A 122 11.79 -16.68 10.14
N PHE A 123 11.83 -16.71 11.46
CA PHE A 123 12.66 -17.60 12.24
C PHE A 123 11.84 -18.83 12.64
N LEU A 124 12.40 -20.01 12.44
CA LEU A 124 11.79 -21.30 12.72
C LEU A 124 12.59 -21.99 13.82
N THR A 125 11.90 -22.36 14.90
CA THR A 125 12.53 -23.02 16.04
C THR A 125 12.55 -24.54 15.85
N ASN A 126 13.72 -25.17 16.04
CA ASN A 126 13.87 -26.62 16.10
C ASN A 126 13.26 -27.41 14.92
N ILE A 127 13.30 -26.85 13.71
CA ILE A 127 12.68 -27.45 12.52
C ILE A 127 13.66 -28.29 11.69
N ILE A 128 14.98 -28.05 11.83
CA ILE A 128 15.98 -28.71 10.98
C ILE A 128 16.25 -30.13 11.45
N GLN A 129 15.82 -31.09 10.65
CA GLN A 129 16.02 -32.53 10.80
C GLN A 129 16.87 -33.07 9.63
N PRO A 130 17.51 -34.25 9.78
CA PRO A 130 18.21 -34.92 8.68
C PRO A 130 17.31 -35.15 7.49
N ALA A 131 17.63 -34.55 6.36
CA ALA A 131 16.81 -34.60 5.15
C ALA A 131 17.66 -34.35 3.91
N VAL A 132 17.24 -34.91 2.78
CA VAL A 132 17.77 -34.61 1.46
C VAL A 132 16.61 -34.17 0.59
N LYS A 133 16.74 -33.00 -0.04
CA LYS A 133 15.74 -32.44 -0.95
C LYS A 133 16.37 -32.19 -2.29
N GLU A 134 15.68 -32.55 -3.35
CA GLU A 134 16.11 -32.24 -4.70
C GLU A 134 15.82 -30.77 -5.03
N ILE A 135 16.81 -30.02 -5.51
CA ILE A 135 16.66 -28.62 -5.94
C ILE A 135 16.55 -28.56 -7.46
N THR A 136 17.45 -29.25 -8.15
CA THR A 136 17.49 -29.39 -9.61
C THR A 136 17.79 -30.85 -9.95
N ASP A 137 17.78 -31.18 -11.24
CA ASP A 137 18.01 -32.56 -11.66
C ASP A 137 19.34 -33.15 -11.20
N THR A 138 20.35 -32.30 -10.99
CA THR A 138 21.71 -32.67 -10.59
C THR A 138 22.10 -32.12 -9.21
N SER A 139 21.20 -31.43 -8.50
CA SER A 139 21.56 -30.73 -7.25
C SER A 139 20.65 -31.12 -6.10
N LEU A 140 21.26 -31.55 -5.00
CA LEU A 140 20.58 -31.97 -3.78
C LEU A 140 20.92 -31.03 -2.62
N LEU A 141 19.90 -30.51 -1.94
CA LEU A 141 20.02 -29.83 -0.67
C LEU A 141 20.05 -30.84 0.47
N VAL A 142 21.12 -30.84 1.26
CA VAL A 142 21.32 -31.78 2.35
C VAL A 142 21.30 -31.08 3.70
N TYR A 143 20.57 -31.67 4.64
CA TYR A 143 20.48 -31.25 6.03
C TYR A 143 21.01 -32.35 6.95
N LYS A 144 21.87 -32.00 7.90
CA LYS A 144 22.32 -32.81 9.05
C LYS A 144 22.58 -34.28 8.75
N THR A 145 23.34 -34.53 7.69
CA THR A 145 23.71 -35.88 7.28
C THR A 145 25.13 -36.17 7.74
N LYS A 146 25.41 -37.35 8.28
CA LYS A 146 26.75 -37.70 8.77
C LYS A 146 27.63 -38.30 7.69
N THR A 147 27.04 -39.13 6.82
CA THR A 147 27.76 -39.81 5.73
C THR A 147 27.00 -39.69 4.42
N LEU A 148 27.75 -39.50 3.33
CA LEU A 148 27.23 -39.43 1.97
C LEU A 148 27.96 -40.50 1.16
N ALA A 149 27.24 -41.55 0.78
CA ALA A 149 27.77 -42.58 -0.10
C ALA A 149 27.24 -42.38 -1.51
N PHE A 150 28.15 -42.28 -2.47
CA PHE A 150 27.87 -42.15 -3.88
C PHE A 150 28.21 -43.46 -4.57
N ASP A 151 27.29 -43.95 -5.39
CA ASP A 151 27.50 -45.11 -6.24
C ASP A 151 27.33 -44.66 -7.69
N CYS A 152 28.46 -44.56 -8.38
CA CYS A 152 28.61 -44.01 -9.72
C CYS A 152 29.30 -45.04 -10.64
N PRO A 153 29.18 -44.91 -11.98
CA PRO A 153 29.93 -45.74 -12.92
C PRO A 153 31.45 -45.66 -12.76
N SER A 154 31.96 -44.52 -12.26
CA SER A 154 33.37 -44.30 -11.96
C SER A 154 33.85 -44.99 -10.67
N GLY A 155 32.94 -45.58 -9.88
CA GLY A 155 33.21 -46.26 -8.62
C GLY A 155 32.38 -45.74 -7.45
N HIS A 156 32.54 -46.40 -6.31
CA HIS A 156 31.89 -46.02 -5.05
C HIS A 156 32.76 -45.01 -4.29
N LYS A 157 32.16 -43.92 -3.81
CA LYS A 157 32.82 -42.88 -3.02
C LYS A 157 32.04 -42.62 -1.74
N ILE A 158 32.71 -42.62 -0.59
CA ILE A 158 32.09 -42.22 0.68
C ILE A 158 32.72 -40.91 1.12
N GLU A 159 31.89 -39.90 1.32
CA GLU A 159 32.26 -38.58 1.78
C GLU A 159 31.70 -38.30 3.17
N LYS A 160 32.37 -37.39 3.88
CA LYS A 160 31.83 -36.84 5.12
C LYS A 160 30.59 -36.01 4.80
N GLY A 161 29.51 -36.24 5.54
CA GLY A 161 28.29 -35.46 5.43
C GLY A 161 28.43 -34.03 5.98
N CYS A 162 27.39 -33.23 5.77
CA CYS A 162 27.36 -31.80 6.11
C CYS A 162 26.13 -31.46 6.96
N SER A 163 26.23 -30.39 7.76
CA SER A 163 25.07 -29.83 8.47
C SER A 163 24.08 -29.17 7.51
N PHE A 164 24.59 -28.46 6.49
CA PHE A 164 23.81 -27.80 5.44
C PHE A 164 24.70 -27.57 4.22
N CYS A 165 24.42 -28.26 3.12
CA CYS A 165 25.19 -28.11 1.88
C CYS A 165 24.34 -28.43 0.66
N ILE A 166 24.80 -27.98 -0.51
CA ILE A 166 24.30 -28.40 -1.81
C ILE A 166 25.32 -29.37 -2.39
N ILE A 167 24.84 -30.51 -2.84
CA ILE A 167 25.66 -31.53 -3.50
C ILE A 167 25.26 -31.55 -4.97
N HIS A 168 26.24 -31.38 -5.85
CA HIS A 168 26.05 -31.64 -7.26
C HIS A 168 26.42 -33.10 -7.56
N VAL A 169 25.44 -33.84 -8.05
CA VAL A 169 25.53 -35.28 -8.33
C VAL A 169 25.60 -35.47 -9.84
N PRO A 170 26.67 -36.10 -10.35
CA PRO A 170 26.75 -36.46 -11.76
C PRO A 170 25.61 -37.37 -12.20
N CYS A 171 25.32 -37.38 -13.50
CA CYS A 171 24.35 -38.30 -14.06
C CYS A 171 24.76 -39.76 -13.81
N LEU A 172 23.79 -40.68 -13.74
CA LEU A 172 23.99 -42.10 -13.43
C LEU A 172 24.59 -42.41 -12.04
N CYS A 173 24.76 -41.42 -11.17
CA CYS A 173 25.14 -41.65 -9.78
C CYS A 173 23.92 -41.75 -8.87
N SER A 174 23.91 -42.72 -7.96
CA SER A 174 22.95 -42.76 -6.85
C SER A 174 23.58 -42.22 -5.57
N VAL A 175 22.75 -41.66 -4.69
CA VAL A 175 23.18 -41.09 -3.40
C VAL A 175 22.49 -41.83 -2.28
N LYS A 176 23.27 -42.32 -1.33
CA LYS A 176 22.80 -42.95 -0.10
C LYS A 176 23.27 -42.16 1.10
N THR A 177 22.34 -41.81 1.97
CA THR A 177 22.61 -41.20 3.28
C THR A 177 22.23 -42.18 4.39
N ASP A 178 22.36 -41.72 5.64
CA ASP A 178 21.97 -42.50 6.82
C ASP A 178 20.47 -42.85 6.83
N SER A 179 19.62 -42.06 6.16
CA SER A 179 18.16 -42.19 6.21
C SER A 179 17.46 -42.23 4.85
N ILE A 180 18.12 -41.83 3.76
CA ILE A 180 17.51 -41.63 2.44
C ILE A 180 18.37 -42.28 1.36
N PHE A 181 17.72 -42.85 0.35
CA PHE A 181 18.37 -43.33 -0.88
C PHE A 181 17.74 -42.63 -2.09
N ILE A 182 18.57 -42.00 -2.91
CA ILE A 182 18.18 -41.33 -4.15
C ILE A 182 18.76 -42.14 -5.30
N PRO A 183 17.91 -42.73 -6.15
CA PRO A 183 18.36 -43.57 -7.25
C PRO A 183 19.08 -42.76 -8.33
N ALA A 184 19.88 -43.45 -9.13
CA ALA A 184 20.58 -42.85 -10.26
C ALA A 184 19.59 -42.37 -11.33
N LYS A 185 19.84 -41.16 -11.86
CA LYS A 185 19.06 -40.59 -12.96
C LYS A 185 19.68 -40.91 -14.32
N ILE A 186 18.82 -41.25 -15.28
CA ILE A 186 19.21 -41.71 -16.63
C ILE A 186 18.96 -40.64 -17.72
N GLY A 187 18.28 -39.52 -17.41
CA GLY A 187 18.02 -38.42 -18.35
C GLY A 187 17.86 -37.06 -17.66
N LEU A 188 17.93 -35.97 -18.45
CA LEU A 188 17.83 -34.55 -18.05
C LEU A 188 19.01 -34.00 -17.21
N CYS A 189 20.17 -34.63 -17.23
CA CYS A 189 21.38 -34.01 -16.68
C CYS A 189 22.11 -33.24 -17.78
N ASP A 190 22.02 -31.91 -17.78
CA ASP A 190 22.72 -31.07 -18.76
C ASP A 190 24.23 -30.94 -18.50
N ASN A 191 24.75 -31.54 -17.42
CA ASN A 191 26.12 -31.32 -16.96
C ASN A 191 26.94 -32.62 -16.94
N ASN A 192 27.95 -32.70 -17.82
CA ASN A 192 28.86 -33.83 -17.98
C ASN A 192 29.99 -33.87 -16.93
N THR A 193 29.88 -33.13 -15.83
CA THR A 193 30.89 -33.18 -14.77
C THR A 193 30.84 -34.54 -14.08
N ASN A 194 31.87 -35.36 -14.26
CA ASN A 194 31.99 -36.68 -13.61
C ASN A 194 32.33 -36.59 -12.11
N THR A 195 32.47 -35.38 -11.56
CA THR A 195 32.90 -35.14 -10.19
C THR A 195 31.73 -34.68 -9.33
N VAL A 196 31.52 -35.38 -8.22
CA VAL A 196 30.64 -34.90 -7.15
C VAL A 196 31.29 -33.68 -6.51
N THR A 197 30.56 -32.56 -6.43
CA THR A 197 30.99 -31.36 -5.71
C THR A 197 30.05 -31.08 -4.55
N ILE A 198 30.61 -30.65 -3.43
CA ILE A 198 29.88 -30.29 -2.22
C ILE A 198 30.19 -28.82 -1.96
N VAL A 199 29.13 -28.00 -1.90
CA VAL A 199 29.26 -26.56 -1.69
C VAL A 199 28.34 -26.10 -0.56
N HIS A 200 28.76 -25.08 0.16
CA HIS A 200 28.11 -24.61 1.37
C HIS A 200 27.54 -23.21 1.13
N PRO A 201 26.21 -23.09 0.89
CA PRO A 201 25.56 -21.80 0.84
C PRO A 201 25.50 -21.17 2.24
N VAL A 202 25.37 -19.85 2.28
CA VAL A 202 25.36 -19.07 3.52
C VAL A 202 24.00 -18.40 3.74
N ASN A 203 23.60 -18.30 5.00
CA ASN A 203 22.38 -17.62 5.41
C ASN A 203 22.53 -16.09 5.33
N LEU A 204 22.49 -15.53 4.11
CA LEU A 204 22.69 -14.09 3.89
C LEU A 204 21.66 -13.24 4.65
N ALA A 205 20.41 -13.68 4.74
CA ALA A 205 19.35 -12.99 5.47
C ALA A 205 19.69 -12.81 6.96
N LEU A 206 20.20 -13.88 7.59
CA LEU A 206 20.68 -13.82 8.97
C LEU A 206 21.86 -12.85 9.09
N ILE A 207 22.82 -12.94 8.17
CA ILE A 207 24.02 -12.10 8.22
C ILE A 207 23.65 -10.61 8.09
N GLN A 208 22.76 -10.26 7.17
CA GLN A 208 22.29 -8.89 6.97
C GLN A 208 21.61 -8.29 8.21
N HIS A 209 20.94 -9.11 9.02
CA HIS A 209 20.28 -8.64 10.23
C HIS A 209 21.20 -8.53 11.44
N PHE A 210 22.25 -9.36 11.53
CA PHE A 210 23.14 -9.41 12.69
C PHE A 210 24.43 -8.60 12.53
N PHE A 211 25.01 -8.54 11.33
CA PHE A 211 26.32 -7.93 11.07
C PHE A 211 26.19 -6.59 10.33
N SER A 212 27.28 -5.83 10.25
CA SER A 212 27.32 -4.57 9.48
C SER A 212 27.47 -4.87 7.99
N SER A 213 27.03 -3.92 7.14
CA SER A 213 27.09 -4.06 5.67
C SER A 213 28.50 -4.36 5.17
N GLU A 214 29.51 -3.75 5.77
CA GLU A 214 30.92 -3.97 5.45
C GLU A 214 31.33 -5.45 5.45
N THR A 215 30.80 -6.25 6.40
CA THR A 215 31.17 -7.67 6.54
C THR A 215 30.57 -8.56 5.45
N TYR A 216 29.44 -8.18 4.86
CA TYR A 216 28.72 -9.01 3.87
C TYR A 216 28.59 -8.36 2.49
N ASN A 217 29.25 -7.23 2.26
CA ASN A 217 29.22 -6.53 0.97
C ASN A 217 29.75 -7.39 -0.19
N SER A 218 30.66 -8.33 0.09
CA SER A 218 31.18 -9.25 -0.91
C SER A 218 30.33 -10.50 -1.14
N ILE A 219 29.36 -10.78 -0.27
CA ILE A 219 28.49 -11.94 -0.39
C ILE A 219 27.25 -11.54 -1.20
N LEU A 220 26.92 -12.36 -2.18
CA LEU A 220 25.71 -12.31 -3.00
C LEU A 220 24.80 -13.49 -2.64
N GLY A 221 23.55 -13.47 -3.11
CA GLY A 221 22.59 -14.54 -2.83
C GLY A 221 22.97 -15.90 -3.43
N ASP A 222 23.79 -15.90 -4.48
CA ASP A 222 24.32 -17.06 -5.18
C ASP A 222 25.75 -17.44 -4.75
N THR A 223 26.31 -16.77 -3.74
CA THR A 223 27.66 -17.09 -3.25
C THR A 223 27.69 -18.44 -2.53
N ILE A 224 28.58 -19.31 -2.99
CA ILE A 224 28.80 -20.66 -2.48
C ILE A 224 30.24 -20.84 -2.02
N PHE A 225 30.45 -21.60 -0.93
CA PHE A 225 31.78 -21.83 -0.36
C PHE A 225 32.16 -23.32 -0.40
N THR A 226 33.45 -23.63 -0.46
CA THR A 226 33.94 -25.02 -0.37
C THR A 226 33.80 -25.58 1.03
N GLU A 227 33.87 -24.72 2.05
CA GLU A 227 33.73 -25.06 3.47
C GLU A 227 32.58 -24.28 4.10
N PRO A 228 31.92 -24.81 5.15
CA PRO A 228 30.85 -24.10 5.83
C PRO A 228 31.39 -22.85 6.53
N ALA A 229 30.68 -21.73 6.38
CA ALA A 229 31.01 -20.50 7.10
C ALA A 229 30.85 -20.68 8.61
N ASP A 230 31.84 -20.22 9.38
CA ASP A 230 31.76 -20.18 10.84
C ASP A 230 31.03 -18.89 11.28
N ILE A 231 29.80 -19.06 11.79
CA ILE A 231 28.93 -17.96 12.21
C ILE A 231 28.67 -18.11 13.71
N THR A 232 29.21 -17.18 14.50
CA THR A 232 28.91 -17.09 15.93
C THR A 232 27.84 -16.03 16.18
N LEU A 233 26.67 -16.47 16.66
CA LEU A 233 25.55 -15.61 17.02
C LEU A 233 25.54 -15.31 18.52
N PRO A 234 24.96 -14.18 18.95
CA PRO A 234 24.67 -13.96 20.36
C PRO A 234 23.70 -15.02 20.89
N ASN A 235 23.71 -15.24 22.20
CA ASN A 235 22.79 -16.18 22.83
C ASN A 235 21.34 -15.72 22.62
N LEU A 236 20.50 -16.59 22.07
CA LEU A 236 19.10 -16.27 21.80
C LEU A 236 18.25 -16.70 23.00
N HIS A 237 17.96 -15.76 23.89
CA HIS A 237 17.12 -15.99 25.06
C HIS A 237 15.63 -15.94 24.68
N PHE A 238 15.05 -17.08 24.31
CA PHE A 238 13.60 -17.19 24.10
C PHE A 238 12.86 -17.22 25.44
N PHE A 239 11.78 -16.45 25.55
CA PHE A 239 10.90 -16.53 26.70
C PHE A 239 10.14 -17.86 26.66
N ASN A 240 10.45 -18.74 27.62
CA ASN A 240 9.79 -20.04 27.72
C ASN A 240 8.68 -19.98 28.78
N HIS A 241 7.43 -19.94 28.34
CA HIS A 241 6.28 -19.95 29.21
C HIS A 241 5.61 -21.33 29.20
N THR A 242 5.04 -21.74 30.33
CA THR A 242 4.37 -23.05 30.47
C THR A 242 3.14 -23.21 29.56
N PHE A 243 2.52 -22.10 29.10
CA PHE A 243 1.42 -22.15 28.14
C PHE A 243 1.86 -22.36 26.67
N ASN A 244 3.17 -22.48 26.41
CA ASN A 244 3.68 -22.79 25.08
C ASN A 244 3.05 -24.06 24.50
N SER A 245 2.69 -25.06 25.31
CA SER A 245 2.04 -26.28 24.82
C SER A 245 0.62 -26.05 24.27
N VAL A 246 -0.08 -25.01 24.73
CA VAL A 246 -1.45 -24.68 24.32
C VAL A 246 -1.44 -23.72 23.12
N ILE A 247 -0.49 -22.79 23.08
CA ILE A 247 -0.32 -21.86 21.95
C ILE A 247 0.46 -22.48 20.79
N ALA A 248 1.35 -23.46 21.04
CA ALA A 248 2.06 -24.21 19.98
C ALA A 248 1.11 -25.00 19.07
N GLN A 249 -0.15 -25.23 19.46
CA GLN A 249 -1.16 -25.80 18.55
C GLN A 249 -1.61 -24.79 17.48
N ASP A 250 -1.45 -23.48 17.72
CA ASP A 250 -1.62 -22.40 16.74
C ASP A 250 -0.33 -22.26 15.89
N ASN A 251 -0.01 -23.39 15.24
CA ASN A 251 1.22 -23.86 14.58
C ASN A 251 1.98 -22.92 13.61
N ASN A 252 1.76 -21.62 13.58
CA ASN A 252 2.45 -20.70 12.68
C ASN A 252 2.73 -19.34 13.33
N LEU A 253 3.24 -19.31 14.57
CA LEU A 253 3.80 -18.06 15.11
C LEU A 253 5.01 -17.62 14.26
N HIS A 254 4.74 -16.72 13.32
CA HIS A 254 5.73 -16.17 12.41
C HIS A 254 6.62 -15.16 13.15
N LEU A 255 7.66 -15.67 13.80
CA LEU A 255 8.66 -14.82 14.43
C LEU A 255 9.48 -14.11 13.35
N SER A 256 9.29 -12.80 13.22
CA SER A 256 10.08 -11.99 12.29
C SER A 256 11.55 -11.98 12.71
N LEU A 257 12.44 -12.40 11.80
CA LEU A 257 13.89 -12.39 12.00
C LEU A 257 14.40 -10.99 12.38
N LYS A 258 13.81 -9.93 11.79
CA LYS A 258 14.12 -8.53 12.11
C LYS A 258 13.86 -8.21 13.59
N ARG A 259 12.77 -8.70 14.16
CA ARG A 259 12.43 -8.50 15.58
C ARG A 259 13.38 -9.28 16.49
N ILE A 260 13.67 -10.53 16.13
CA ILE A 260 14.63 -11.38 16.86
C ILE A 260 16.01 -10.75 16.87
N ALA A 261 16.51 -10.29 15.71
CA ALA A 261 17.81 -9.65 15.61
C ALA A 261 17.86 -8.35 16.44
N LYS A 262 16.79 -7.55 16.46
CA LYS A 262 16.70 -6.34 17.29
C LYS A 262 16.73 -6.68 18.79
N ALA A 263 15.97 -7.69 19.23
CA ALA A 263 15.93 -8.14 20.61
C ALA A 263 17.28 -8.74 21.06
N ALA A 264 17.86 -9.62 20.25
CA ALA A 264 19.15 -10.25 20.52
C ALA A 264 20.30 -9.24 20.57
N LYS A 265 20.31 -8.24 19.67
CA LYS A 265 21.29 -7.14 19.71
C LYS A 265 21.18 -6.30 20.99
N ALA A 266 19.99 -6.18 21.54
CA ALA A 266 19.71 -5.45 22.77
C ALA A 266 19.81 -6.32 24.04
N ASP A 267 20.24 -7.59 23.91
CA ASP A 267 20.28 -8.57 25.00
C ASP A 267 18.95 -8.71 25.75
N ARG A 268 17.84 -8.68 24.99
CA ARG A 268 16.47 -8.79 25.53
C ARG A 268 15.89 -10.18 25.28
N LYS A 269 14.94 -10.57 26.13
CA LYS A 269 14.14 -11.77 25.91
C LYS A 269 13.38 -11.65 24.58
N ILE A 270 13.42 -12.71 23.79
CA ILE A 270 12.66 -12.83 22.55
C ILE A 270 11.29 -13.38 22.90
N PHE A 271 10.28 -12.53 22.79
CA PHE A 271 8.89 -12.89 22.97
C PHE A 271 8.29 -13.42 21.68
N THR A 272 7.53 -14.51 21.77
CA THR A 272 6.92 -15.15 20.60
C THR A 272 5.57 -14.55 20.23
N SER A 273 4.87 -13.98 21.20
CA SER A 273 3.58 -13.31 21.06
C SER A 273 3.60 -11.90 21.67
N LEU A 274 2.68 -11.04 21.22
CA LEU A 274 2.50 -9.69 21.78
C LEU A 274 1.97 -9.72 23.22
N SER A 275 1.37 -10.83 23.66
CA SER A 275 0.86 -11.01 25.01
C SER A 275 1.94 -11.36 26.03
N GLU A 276 3.07 -11.94 25.62
CA GLU A 276 4.10 -12.37 26.57
C GLU A 276 4.79 -11.22 27.31
N PRO A 277 5.11 -10.05 26.70
CA PRO A 277 5.63 -8.91 27.45
C PRO A 277 4.69 -8.43 28.56
N LEU A 278 3.37 -8.54 28.34
CA LEU A 278 2.35 -8.22 29.36
C LEU A 278 2.36 -9.25 30.49
N LEU A 279 2.57 -10.53 30.16
CA LEU A 279 2.63 -11.62 31.15
C LEU A 279 3.94 -11.65 31.95
N ASP A 280 5.07 -11.24 31.35
CA ASP A 280 6.37 -11.14 32.03
C ASP A 280 6.43 -9.94 32.99
N GLY A 281 5.41 -9.06 32.98
CA GLY A 281 5.33 -7.87 33.82
C GLY A 281 6.33 -6.78 33.42
N GLU A 282 6.90 -6.85 32.22
CA GLU A 282 7.85 -5.85 31.71
C GLU A 282 7.12 -4.59 31.22
N ILE A 283 5.80 -4.68 31.00
CA ILE A 283 4.92 -3.54 30.72
C ILE A 283 4.18 -3.20 32.00
N ASP A 284 4.69 -2.21 32.73
CA ASP A 284 4.00 -1.62 33.87
C ASP A 284 2.84 -0.77 33.31
N ILE A 285 1.61 -1.25 33.48
CA ILE A 285 0.42 -0.47 33.13
C ILE A 285 0.22 0.51 34.28
N ASP A 286 0.75 1.71 34.10
CA ASP A 286 0.65 2.78 35.09
C ASP A 286 -0.84 3.14 35.31
N ASP A 287 -1.38 2.70 36.45
CA ASP A 287 -2.79 2.84 36.85
C ASP A 287 -3.21 4.30 37.14
N SER A 288 -2.30 5.27 36.99
CA SER A 288 -2.57 6.68 37.25
C SER A 288 -3.29 7.37 36.09
N TRP A 289 -4.58 7.09 35.92
CA TRP A 289 -5.44 7.86 35.02
C TRP A 289 -6.01 9.13 35.71
N PRO A 290 -5.88 10.33 35.12
CA PRO A 290 -5.24 10.67 33.86
C PRO A 290 -3.72 10.90 34.02
N ASN A 291 -2.93 10.29 33.14
CA ASN A 291 -1.48 10.34 33.24
C ASN A 291 -0.94 11.63 32.57
N THR A 292 0.19 12.16 33.04
CA THR A 292 0.75 13.43 32.51
C THR A 292 1.02 13.37 31.00
N ASN A 293 1.35 12.18 30.49
CA ASN A 293 1.52 11.91 29.07
C ASN A 293 0.21 12.05 28.27
N GLU A 294 -0.95 11.73 28.84
CA GLU A 294 -2.24 11.90 28.17
C GLU A 294 -2.59 13.39 28.04
N MET A 295 -2.32 14.18 29.08
CA MET A 295 -2.46 15.64 29.06
C MET A 295 -1.51 16.28 28.04
N ILE A 296 -0.25 15.81 27.96
CA ILE A 296 0.69 16.24 26.93
C ILE A 296 0.22 15.82 25.53
N SER A 297 -0.38 14.63 25.37
CA SER A 297 -0.93 14.18 24.09
C SER A 297 -2.11 15.05 23.64
N LEU A 298 -2.96 15.50 24.57
CA LEU A 298 -4.09 16.38 24.29
C LEU A 298 -3.61 17.76 23.81
N ILE A 299 -2.61 18.32 24.50
CA ILE A 299 -1.97 19.58 24.11
C ILE A 299 -1.28 19.43 22.74
N SER A 300 -0.58 18.32 22.54
CA SER A 300 0.08 17.97 21.27
C SER A 300 -0.93 17.84 20.13
N LEU A 301 -2.11 17.28 20.38
CA LEU A 301 -3.18 17.16 19.40
C LEU A 301 -3.71 18.52 18.96
N VAL A 302 -3.96 19.44 19.91
CA VAL A 302 -4.36 20.82 19.60
C VAL A 302 -3.27 21.54 18.79
N LEU A 303 -2.01 21.39 19.19
CA LEU A 303 -0.89 22.00 18.49
C LEU A 303 -0.68 21.41 17.08
N SER A 304 -0.89 20.10 16.93
CA SER A 304 -0.80 19.38 15.66
C SER A 304 -1.87 19.86 14.68
N ILE A 305 -3.10 20.09 15.15
CA ILE A 305 -4.18 20.68 14.33
C ILE A 305 -3.75 22.06 13.80
N LEU A 306 -3.22 22.93 14.66
CA LEU A 306 -2.72 24.25 14.27
C LEU A 306 -1.55 24.16 13.28
N LEU A 307 -0.62 23.24 13.51
CA LEU A 307 0.51 22.97 12.61
C LEU A 307 0.06 22.41 11.26
N THR A 308 -0.92 21.51 11.20
CA THR A 308 -1.47 21.04 9.92
C THR A 308 -2.10 22.17 9.13
N ILE A 309 -2.81 23.11 9.76
CA ILE A 309 -3.34 24.30 9.09
C ILE A 309 -2.19 25.16 8.52
N ALA A 310 -1.14 25.39 9.32
CA ALA A 310 0.04 26.13 8.87
C ALA A 310 0.79 25.40 7.74
N CYS A 311 0.94 24.08 7.83
CA CYS A 311 1.54 23.23 6.81
C CYS A 311 0.73 23.25 5.53
N ILE A 312 -0.61 23.20 5.56
CA ILE A 312 -1.44 23.34 4.35
C ILE A 312 -1.19 24.69 3.66
N ILE A 313 -1.08 25.78 4.44
CA ILE A 313 -0.75 27.12 3.93
C ILE A 313 0.66 27.13 3.31
N LEU A 314 1.64 26.53 3.98
CA LEU A 314 3.02 26.45 3.52
C LEU A 314 3.18 25.52 2.31
N PHE A 315 2.47 24.39 2.25
CA PHE A 315 2.50 23.43 1.14
C PHE A 315 1.96 24.07 -0.13
N ASN A 316 0.93 24.93 -0.01
CA ASN A 316 0.44 25.74 -1.12
C ASN A 316 1.52 26.71 -1.65
N LYS A 317 2.46 27.17 -0.80
CA LYS A 317 3.60 27.99 -1.21
C LYS A 317 4.82 27.19 -1.70
N VAL A 318 5.12 26.06 -1.06
CA VAL A 318 6.27 25.20 -1.38
C VAL A 318 6.04 24.45 -2.67
N ARG A 319 4.79 24.06 -2.99
CA ARG A 319 4.44 23.46 -4.28
C ARG A 319 4.80 24.34 -5.49
N ALA A 320 4.87 25.66 -5.31
CA ALA A 320 5.34 26.59 -6.34
C ALA A 320 6.89 26.56 -6.53
N LEU A 321 7.64 26.11 -5.52
CA LEU A 321 9.10 26.04 -5.53
C LEU A 321 9.62 24.64 -5.89
N THR A 322 8.94 23.57 -5.46
CA THR A 322 9.37 22.18 -5.70
C THR A 322 9.26 21.78 -7.17
N THR A 323 8.34 22.39 -7.94
CA THR A 323 8.25 22.22 -9.40
C THR A 323 9.48 22.74 -10.15
N ALA A 324 10.27 23.65 -9.55
CA ALA A 324 11.50 24.16 -10.15
C ALA A 324 12.73 23.27 -9.85
N LEU A 325 12.70 22.47 -8.77
CA LEU A 325 13.86 21.74 -8.27
C LEU A 325 13.94 20.29 -8.78
N ILE A 326 12.80 19.71 -9.16
CA ILE A 326 12.70 18.34 -9.72
C ILE A 326 13.30 18.24 -11.14
N LEU A 327 13.57 19.36 -11.82
CA LEU A 327 14.23 19.40 -13.14
C LEU A 327 15.77 19.23 -13.09
N LEU A 328 16.39 19.16 -11.91
CA LEU A 328 17.85 19.34 -11.77
C LEU A 328 18.65 18.16 -11.21
N GLN A 329 18.06 17.02 -10.87
CA GLN A 329 18.84 15.89 -10.34
C GLN A 329 18.49 14.56 -10.99
N LYS A 330 19.37 14.12 -11.90
CA LYS A 330 19.52 12.70 -12.24
C LYS A 330 20.95 12.40 -12.67
N ALA A 331 21.66 11.59 -11.87
CA ALA A 331 22.77 10.75 -12.33
C ALA A 331 22.96 9.60 -11.34
N PRO A 332 23.00 8.33 -11.79
CA PRO A 332 23.46 7.21 -10.99
C PRO A 332 24.92 6.87 -11.30
N SER A 333 25.65 6.42 -10.29
CA SER A 333 27.01 5.90 -10.40
C SER A 333 27.00 4.42 -10.02
N SER A 334 27.40 3.54 -10.93
CA SER A 334 27.62 2.11 -10.67
C SER A 334 29.11 1.82 -10.59
N ALA A 335 29.56 1.25 -9.48
CA ALA A 335 30.91 0.69 -9.33
C ALA A 335 30.82 -0.85 -9.30
N ALA A 336 31.71 -1.50 -10.06
CA ALA A 336 31.83 -2.95 -10.13
C ALA A 336 32.57 -3.51 -8.91
N PHE A 337 32.15 -4.68 -8.42
CA PHE A 337 32.71 -5.33 -7.24
C PHE A 337 33.46 -6.62 -7.61
N VAL A 338 34.57 -6.87 -6.91
CA VAL A 338 35.50 -7.99 -7.09
C VAL A 338 35.17 -9.11 -6.10
N THR A 339 35.15 -10.36 -6.57
CA THR A 339 34.90 -11.57 -5.78
C THR A 339 36.08 -11.95 -4.86
N PRO A 340 35.86 -12.25 -3.57
CA PRO A 340 36.86 -12.84 -2.67
C PRO A 340 36.85 -14.39 -2.70
N GLN A 341 38.03 -15.00 -2.49
CA GLN A 341 38.26 -16.46 -2.59
C GLN A 341 38.45 -17.19 -1.25
N THR A 342 38.20 -16.56 -0.11
CA THR A 342 38.36 -17.20 1.21
C THR A 342 37.06 -17.21 2.01
N PRO A 343 36.69 -18.33 2.67
CA PRO A 343 35.47 -18.41 3.47
C PRO A 343 35.53 -17.38 4.62
N PRO A 344 34.52 -16.49 4.73
CA PRO A 344 34.49 -15.47 5.77
C PRO A 344 34.13 -16.09 7.13
N THR A 345 34.79 -15.61 8.17
CA THR A 345 34.42 -15.87 9.57
C THR A 345 33.59 -14.70 10.11
N PHE A 346 32.45 -15.01 10.71
CA PHE A 346 31.54 -14.01 11.25
C PHE A 346 31.49 -14.10 12.77
N HIS A 347 32.21 -13.19 13.43
CA HIS A 347 32.19 -13.08 14.87
C HIS A 347 31.33 -11.89 15.32
N TYR A 348 30.25 -12.17 16.04
CA TYR A 348 29.44 -11.12 16.62
C TYR A 348 30.22 -10.40 17.74
N MET A 349 30.63 -9.16 17.50
CA MET A 349 31.19 -8.29 18.54
C MET A 349 30.05 -7.52 19.20
N GLN A 350 29.76 -7.83 20.46
CA GLN A 350 28.79 -7.08 21.24
C GLN A 350 29.30 -5.65 21.39
N SER A 351 28.61 -4.70 20.75
CA SER A 351 28.92 -3.28 20.94
C SER A 351 28.70 -2.94 22.41
N PRO A 352 29.62 -2.20 23.06
CA PRO A 352 29.45 -1.81 24.46
C PRO A 352 28.11 -1.11 24.61
N ILE A 353 27.24 -1.70 25.45
CA ILE A 353 25.87 -1.23 25.68
C ILE A 353 25.98 0.18 26.23
N SER A 354 25.73 1.17 25.38
CA SER A 354 25.53 2.54 25.83
C SER A 354 24.15 2.57 26.47
N THR A 355 24.09 2.56 27.79
CA THR A 355 22.88 2.49 28.61
C THR A 355 22.09 3.81 28.57
N THR A 356 21.79 4.32 27.39
CA THR A 356 20.71 5.30 27.20
C THR A 356 19.47 4.53 26.82
N GLN A 357 18.74 4.07 27.83
CA GLN A 357 17.45 3.40 27.69
C GLN A 357 16.43 4.36 27.06
N ASN A 358 16.42 4.43 25.74
CA ASN A 358 15.39 5.11 24.98
C ASN A 358 14.27 4.10 24.70
N TYR A 359 13.35 3.96 25.67
CA TYR A 359 12.16 3.08 25.58
C TYR A 359 11.22 3.45 24.41
N ASP A 360 11.39 4.64 23.83
CA ASP A 360 10.59 5.18 22.72
C ASP A 360 10.60 4.34 21.43
N SER A 361 11.59 3.47 21.23
CA SER A 361 11.71 2.72 19.96
C SER A 361 11.00 1.36 19.91
N LEU A 362 10.37 0.91 21.01
CA LEU A 362 9.63 -0.37 21.03
C LEU A 362 8.10 -0.23 21.10
N LEU A 363 7.58 0.91 21.58
CA LEU A 363 6.13 1.19 21.60
C LEU A 363 5.64 2.11 20.46
N SER A 364 6.51 2.62 19.60
CA SER A 364 6.18 3.68 18.64
C SER A 364 5.35 3.35 17.38
N PRO A 365 5.02 2.09 17.01
CA PRO A 365 4.08 1.88 15.89
C PRO A 365 2.64 1.51 16.31
N GLN A 366 2.35 1.09 17.55
CA GLN A 366 1.00 0.61 17.91
C GLN A 366 0.18 1.58 18.78
N LEU A 367 0.78 2.40 19.63
CA LEU A 367 0.04 3.46 20.34
C LEU A 367 -0.23 4.70 19.46
N ASN A 368 0.39 4.77 18.28
CA ASN A 368 0.19 5.82 17.28
C ASN A 368 -1.05 5.62 16.38
N GLN A 369 -1.88 4.59 16.60
CA GLN A 369 -3.12 4.42 15.82
C GLN A 369 -4.26 5.33 16.30
N TRP A 370 -4.34 5.66 17.59
CA TRP A 370 -5.39 6.53 18.13
C TRP A 370 -5.43 7.94 17.50
N PRO A 371 -4.29 8.63 17.28
CA PRO A 371 -4.28 9.89 16.55
C PRO A 371 -4.83 9.78 15.12
N SER A 372 -4.56 8.67 14.42
CA SER A 372 -5.05 8.46 13.05
C SER A 372 -6.56 8.19 12.99
N ILE A 373 -7.12 7.49 13.98
CA ILE A 373 -8.57 7.28 14.10
C ILE A 373 -9.29 8.60 14.43
N VAL A 374 -8.75 9.40 15.35
CA VAL A 374 -9.31 10.72 15.70
C VAL A 374 -9.23 11.68 14.51
N LEU A 375 -8.11 11.69 13.78
CA LEU A 375 -7.96 12.50 12.57
C LEU A 375 -8.92 12.05 11.45
N ALA A 376 -9.13 10.74 11.28
CA ALA A 376 -10.11 10.21 10.34
C ALA A 376 -11.55 10.62 10.71
N ALA A 377 -11.91 10.59 11.99
CA ALA A 377 -13.23 11.06 12.44
C ALA A 377 -13.44 12.56 12.17
N ILE A 378 -12.44 13.39 12.45
CA ILE A 378 -12.49 14.84 12.20
C ILE A 378 -12.60 15.14 10.70
N THR A 379 -11.83 14.44 9.86
CA THR A 379 -11.89 14.64 8.41
C THR A 379 -13.26 14.25 7.83
N ILE A 380 -13.85 13.15 8.29
CA ILE A 380 -15.22 12.75 7.92
C ILE A 380 -16.24 13.81 8.34
N ILE A 381 -16.19 14.32 9.57
CA ILE A 381 -17.11 15.37 10.05
C ILE A 381 -16.97 16.64 9.19
N SER A 382 -15.73 17.04 8.88
CA SER A 382 -15.47 18.21 8.03
C SER A 382 -16.01 18.03 6.62
N PHE A 383 -15.85 16.84 6.04
CA PHE A 383 -16.31 16.51 4.69
C PHE A 383 -17.83 16.49 4.60
N VAL A 384 -18.50 15.91 5.60
CA VAL A 384 -19.97 15.95 5.73
C VAL A 384 -20.48 17.39 5.88
N GLY A 385 -19.79 18.22 6.67
CA GLY A 385 -20.11 19.65 6.80
C GLY A 385 -20.01 20.41 5.48
N VAL A 386 -18.95 20.16 4.70
CA VAL A 386 -18.76 20.76 3.37
C VAL A 386 -19.82 20.27 2.38
N LEU A 387 -20.10 18.96 2.34
CA LEU A 387 -21.16 18.41 1.50
C LEU A 387 -22.53 18.99 1.86
N HIS A 388 -22.85 19.14 3.15
CA HIS A 388 -24.10 19.77 3.58
C HIS A 388 -24.17 21.25 3.17
N TYR A 389 -23.06 21.98 3.29
CA TYR A 389 -22.97 23.37 2.84
C TYR A 389 -23.17 23.51 1.32
N LEU A 390 -22.49 22.66 0.52
CA LEU A 390 -22.64 22.61 -0.93
C LEU A 390 -24.04 22.20 -1.35
N TYR A 391 -24.63 21.19 -0.69
CA TYR A 391 -26.00 20.75 -0.93
C TYR A 391 -26.99 21.90 -0.67
N LYS A 392 -26.85 22.62 0.46
CA LYS A 392 -27.65 23.80 0.77
C LYS A 392 -27.46 24.91 -0.28
N GLN A 393 -26.25 25.09 -0.80
CA GLN A 393 -25.96 26.08 -1.84
C GLN A 393 -26.51 25.69 -3.22
N VAL A 394 -26.66 24.40 -3.51
CA VAL A 394 -27.23 23.89 -4.78
C VAL A 394 -28.75 23.85 -4.72
N CYS A 395 -29.36 23.38 -3.63
CA CYS A 395 -30.81 23.30 -3.49
C CYS A 395 -31.49 24.68 -3.37
N THR A 396 -30.75 25.74 -3.05
CA THR A 396 -31.28 27.11 -2.98
C THR A 396 -31.34 27.84 -4.34
N ARG A 397 -31.02 27.16 -5.45
CA ARG A 397 -30.83 27.79 -6.78
C ARG A 397 -32.10 28.06 -7.59
N HIS A 398 -33.31 27.82 -7.10
CA HIS A 398 -34.52 27.98 -7.92
C HIS A 398 -35.59 28.92 -7.33
N HIS A 399 -35.19 29.91 -6.52
CA HIS A 399 -36.15 30.86 -5.97
C HIS A 399 -36.12 32.20 -6.70
N THR A 400 -37.27 32.57 -7.27
CA THR A 400 -37.53 33.94 -7.70
C THR A 400 -37.68 34.79 -6.44
N LYS A 401 -37.02 35.93 -6.35
CA LYS A 401 -37.09 36.83 -5.19
C LYS A 401 -37.55 38.19 -5.65
N ILE A 402 -38.50 38.78 -4.95
CA ILE A 402 -38.76 40.20 -5.08
C ILE A 402 -37.87 40.92 -4.08
N ILE A 403 -37.12 41.90 -4.56
CA ILE A 403 -36.23 42.73 -3.75
C ILE A 403 -36.64 44.20 -3.90
N LEU A 404 -36.48 44.95 -2.81
CA LEU A 404 -36.55 46.40 -2.79
C LEU A 404 -35.12 46.93 -2.92
N GLU A 405 -34.86 47.62 -4.02
CA GLU A 405 -33.63 48.39 -4.20
C GLU A 405 -33.86 49.82 -3.75
N ILE A 406 -32.96 50.35 -2.92
CA ILE A 406 -32.98 51.75 -2.48
C ILE A 406 -31.61 52.35 -2.81
N SER A 407 -31.60 53.45 -3.56
CA SER A 407 -30.38 54.08 -4.04
C SER A 407 -30.45 55.61 -3.94
N ASN A 408 -29.37 56.24 -3.48
CA ASN A 408 -29.17 57.69 -3.53
C ASN A 408 -28.20 58.15 -4.63
N GLY A 409 -27.94 57.27 -5.62
CA GLY A 409 -26.99 57.52 -6.72
C GLY A 409 -25.53 57.21 -6.38
N LEU A 410 -25.11 57.32 -5.12
CA LEU A 410 -23.75 56.94 -4.67
C LEU A 410 -23.70 55.54 -4.09
N THR A 411 -24.75 55.15 -3.37
CA THR A 411 -24.85 53.88 -2.68
C THR A 411 -26.19 53.22 -2.97
N CYS A 412 -26.15 51.94 -3.33
CA CYS A 412 -27.32 51.12 -3.58
C CYS A 412 -27.39 50.01 -2.53
N LEU A 413 -28.60 49.73 -2.04
CA LEU A 413 -28.87 48.65 -1.11
C LEU A 413 -30.08 47.84 -1.57
N THR A 414 -29.91 46.52 -1.63
CA THR A 414 -30.98 45.57 -1.94
C THR A 414 -31.46 44.83 -0.67
N ILE A 415 -32.78 44.78 -0.50
CA ILE A 415 -33.46 44.18 0.64
C ILE A 415 -34.47 43.14 0.12
N PRO A 416 -34.37 41.86 0.51
CA PRO A 416 -35.35 40.86 0.09
C PRO A 416 -36.72 41.13 0.70
N VAL A 417 -37.74 41.24 -0.15
CA VAL A 417 -39.12 41.50 0.24
C VAL A 417 -39.87 40.19 0.44
N VAL A 418 -39.86 39.33 -0.59
CA VAL A 418 -40.51 38.02 -0.54
C VAL A 418 -39.76 37.01 -1.43
N ASN A 419 -39.67 35.77 -0.96
CA ASN A 419 -39.17 34.65 -1.75
C ASN A 419 -40.37 33.94 -2.39
N LEU A 420 -40.35 33.81 -3.70
CA LEU A 420 -41.37 33.12 -4.49
C LEU A 420 -40.84 31.73 -4.88
N PRO A 421 -41.63 30.66 -4.64
CA PRO A 421 -41.18 29.29 -4.89
C PRO A 421 -41.12 28.90 -6.37
N LEU A 422 -41.77 29.67 -7.26
CA LEU A 422 -41.89 29.36 -8.70
C LEU A 422 -41.15 30.37 -9.58
N CYS A 423 -41.09 30.08 -10.88
CA CYS A 423 -40.46 30.94 -11.88
C CYS A 423 -41.22 32.27 -12.07
N PRO A 424 -40.57 33.35 -12.57
CA PRO A 424 -41.21 34.65 -12.73
C PRO A 424 -42.45 34.64 -13.63
N SER A 425 -42.54 33.71 -14.58
CA SER A 425 -43.68 33.52 -15.49
C SER A 425 -44.96 33.06 -14.78
N ASP A 426 -44.84 32.48 -13.59
CA ASP A 426 -45.98 31.94 -12.82
C ASP A 426 -46.59 32.98 -11.88
N TRP A 427 -46.09 34.21 -11.90
CA TRP A 427 -46.54 35.31 -11.05
C TRP A 427 -47.02 36.49 -11.87
N ASP A 428 -48.24 36.92 -11.60
CA ASP A 428 -48.76 38.20 -12.02
C ASP A 428 -48.45 39.23 -10.92
N ILE A 429 -47.55 40.15 -11.22
CA ILE A 429 -47.01 41.12 -10.26
C ILE A 429 -47.53 42.50 -10.65
N ALA A 430 -48.54 42.98 -9.93
CA ALA A 430 -49.03 44.34 -10.10
C ALA A 430 -48.04 45.34 -9.48
N THR A 431 -47.67 46.36 -10.25
CA THR A 431 -46.80 47.44 -9.80
C THR A 431 -47.47 48.26 -8.70
N PRO A 432 -46.77 48.62 -7.61
CA PRO A 432 -47.32 49.56 -6.64
C PRO A 432 -47.56 50.91 -7.31
N ASN A 433 -48.60 51.63 -6.88
CA ASN A 433 -48.85 52.98 -7.39
C ASN A 433 -47.86 54.00 -6.82
N ASN A 434 -47.43 53.76 -5.57
CA ASN A 434 -46.43 54.57 -4.90
C ASN A 434 -45.78 53.76 -3.76
N ILE A 435 -44.51 54.05 -3.49
CA ILE A 435 -43.77 53.50 -2.35
C ILE A 435 -43.54 54.64 -1.37
N THR A 436 -44.32 54.68 -0.29
CA THR A 436 -44.33 55.81 0.66
C THR A 436 -43.94 55.37 2.07
N ASN A 437 -43.68 56.36 2.94
CA ASN A 437 -43.52 56.16 4.37
C ASN A 437 -42.42 55.16 4.78
N MET A 438 -41.28 55.16 4.10
CA MET A 438 -40.12 54.37 4.53
C MET A 438 -39.56 54.85 5.87
N ARG A 439 -39.64 54.00 6.90
CA ARG A 439 -39.14 54.31 8.25
C ARG A 439 -38.26 53.19 8.79
N ILE A 440 -37.13 53.57 9.36
CA ILE A 440 -36.23 52.63 10.03
C ILE A 440 -36.52 52.69 11.53
N SER A 441 -36.77 51.53 12.14
CA SER A 441 -36.96 51.38 13.58
C SER A 441 -35.97 50.35 14.16
N GLY A 442 -35.65 50.46 15.45
CA GLY A 442 -34.74 49.56 16.15
C GLY A 442 -33.24 49.90 16.01
N THR A 443 -32.49 49.68 17.10
CA THR A 443 -31.05 49.92 17.21
C THR A 443 -30.22 48.68 16.92
N PHE A 444 -30.57 47.53 17.53
CA PHE A 444 -29.86 46.25 17.36
C PHE A 444 -30.47 45.33 16.29
N TYR A 445 -31.79 45.39 16.12
CA TYR A 445 -32.51 44.69 15.04
C TYR A 445 -33.20 45.75 14.20
N THR A 446 -32.50 46.22 13.18
CA THR A 446 -33.03 47.28 12.30
C THR A 446 -34.21 46.73 11.53
N LYS A 447 -35.39 47.31 11.73
CA LYS A 447 -36.62 46.99 10.98
C LYS A 447 -36.91 48.13 10.03
N LEU A 448 -37.05 47.83 8.74
CA LEU A 448 -37.49 48.77 7.72
C LEU A 448 -39.00 48.59 7.53
N ASN A 449 -39.77 49.63 7.83
CA ASN A 449 -41.19 49.71 7.52
C ASN A 449 -41.37 50.45 6.20
N VAL A 450 -42.08 49.87 5.24
CA VAL A 450 -42.35 50.44 3.92
C VAL A 450 -43.82 50.22 3.59
N GLU A 451 -44.50 51.28 3.17
CA GLU A 451 -45.89 51.19 2.72
C GLU A 451 -45.92 51.06 1.19
N MET A 452 -46.34 49.89 0.70
CA MET A 452 -46.36 49.56 -0.73
C MET A 452 -47.80 49.43 -1.24
N SER A 453 -48.48 50.57 -1.41
CA SER A 453 -49.88 50.57 -1.86
C SER A 453 -50.02 50.03 -3.31
N GLY A 454 -50.89 49.04 -3.49
CA GLY A 454 -51.18 48.46 -4.81
C GLY A 454 -50.27 47.30 -5.25
N LEU A 455 -49.24 46.93 -4.46
CA LEU A 455 -48.42 45.76 -4.77
C LEU A 455 -49.22 44.48 -4.52
N SER A 456 -49.62 43.79 -5.58
CA SER A 456 -50.24 42.46 -5.49
C SER A 456 -49.44 41.43 -6.27
N ILE A 457 -49.10 40.32 -5.61
CA ILE A 457 -48.42 39.18 -6.22
C ILE A 457 -49.43 38.04 -6.26
N VAL A 458 -49.90 37.69 -7.45
CA VAL A 458 -50.90 36.64 -7.65
C VAL A 458 -50.27 35.50 -8.43
N ASN A 459 -50.41 34.28 -7.93
CA ASN A 459 -50.01 33.11 -8.70
C ASN A 459 -50.94 32.96 -9.91
N VAL A 460 -50.37 32.89 -11.12
CA VAL A 460 -51.14 32.84 -12.37
C VAL A 460 -52.07 31.61 -12.41
N HIS A 461 -51.61 30.48 -11.87
CA HIS A 461 -52.32 29.19 -11.90
C HIS A 461 -53.29 29.02 -10.74
N THR A 462 -52.84 29.29 -9.50
CA THR A 462 -53.68 29.04 -8.30
C THR A 462 -54.59 30.21 -7.95
N LYS A 463 -54.37 31.39 -8.55
CA LYS A 463 -55.02 32.66 -8.21
C LYS A 463 -54.85 33.08 -6.74
N GLN A 464 -53.94 32.44 -6.01
CA GLN A 464 -53.63 32.78 -4.63
C GLN A 464 -52.78 34.05 -4.59
N GLN A 465 -53.24 35.03 -3.83
CA GLN A 465 -52.50 36.26 -3.58
C GLN A 465 -51.54 36.07 -2.40
N ILE A 466 -50.28 36.44 -2.58
CA ILE A 466 -49.27 36.47 -1.51
C ILE A 466 -49.29 37.86 -0.88
N LYS A 467 -49.55 37.92 0.43
CA LYS A 467 -49.48 39.16 1.19
C LYS A 467 -48.01 39.55 1.42
N VAL A 468 -47.62 40.70 0.89
CA VAL A 468 -46.29 41.27 1.13
C VAL A 468 -46.28 41.93 2.53
N PRO A 469 -45.30 41.63 3.40
CA PRO A 469 -45.20 42.29 4.70
C PRO A 469 -44.72 43.73 4.54
N ASP A 470 -45.25 44.65 5.33
CA ASP A 470 -44.80 46.06 5.34
C ASP A 470 -43.53 46.27 6.18
N THR A 471 -43.09 45.26 6.93
CA THR A 471 -41.93 45.33 7.83
C THR A 471 -40.88 44.28 7.48
N PHE A 472 -39.64 44.71 7.21
CA PHE A 472 -38.51 43.85 6.89
C PHE A 472 -37.41 43.94 7.93
N THR A 473 -36.90 42.81 8.40
CA THR A 473 -35.73 42.77 9.28
C THR A 473 -34.45 42.89 8.46
N VAL A 474 -33.62 43.87 8.79
CA VAL A 474 -32.39 44.18 8.09
C VAL A 474 -31.20 43.96 9.02
N ASN A 475 -30.14 43.32 8.51
CA ASN A 475 -28.88 43.17 9.25
C ASN A 475 -28.35 44.56 9.69
N PRO A 476 -27.84 44.73 10.92
CA PRO A 476 -27.30 45.99 11.43
C PRO A 476 -26.39 46.76 10.47
N ILE A 477 -25.53 46.07 9.70
CA ILE A 477 -24.62 46.69 8.72
C ILE A 477 -25.43 47.37 7.61
N LYS A 478 -26.35 46.63 7.01
CA LYS A 478 -27.28 47.14 6.00
C LYS A 478 -28.17 48.24 6.58
N GLY A 479 -28.57 48.13 7.85
CA GLY A 479 -29.31 49.14 8.58
C GLY A 479 -28.56 50.47 8.71
N LYS A 480 -27.24 50.43 8.97
CA LYS A 480 -26.38 51.63 8.97
C LYS A 480 -26.28 52.26 7.59
N MET A 481 -26.17 51.46 6.53
CA MET A 481 -26.16 51.95 5.15
C MET A 481 -27.48 52.63 4.79
N LEU A 482 -28.61 52.01 5.12
CA LEU A 482 -29.97 52.57 4.99
C LEU A 482 -30.11 53.94 5.66
N LYS A 483 -29.64 54.05 6.92
CA LYS A 483 -29.65 55.32 7.66
C LYS A 483 -28.83 56.42 6.96
N ASN A 484 -27.78 56.05 6.24
CA ASN A 484 -27.00 57.01 5.45
C ASN A 484 -27.70 57.38 4.15
N ILE A 485 -28.30 56.41 3.45
CA ILE A 485 -29.08 56.65 2.21
C ILE A 485 -30.23 57.62 2.49
N PHE A 486 -30.94 57.46 3.61
CA PHE A 486 -32.09 58.30 4.00
C PHE A 486 -31.72 59.73 4.42
N LYS A 487 -30.43 60.08 4.53
CA LYS A 487 -29.99 61.48 4.77
C LYS A 487 -29.98 62.32 3.49
N SER A 488 -30.05 61.68 2.33
CA SER A 488 -30.04 62.30 1.00
C SER A 488 -31.32 61.95 0.24
N PRO A 489 -31.70 62.71 -0.79
CA PRO A 489 -32.72 62.27 -1.74
C PRO A 489 -32.38 60.87 -2.26
N PHE A 490 -33.35 59.97 -2.24
CA PHE A 490 -33.17 58.59 -2.68
C PHE A 490 -34.32 58.18 -3.61
N THR A 491 -34.06 57.13 -4.38
CA THR A 491 -35.02 56.45 -5.25
C THR A 491 -35.18 55.01 -4.79
N SER A 492 -36.35 54.43 -5.04
CA SER A 492 -36.62 53.04 -4.69
C SER A 492 -37.27 52.30 -5.85
N TYR A 493 -36.77 51.11 -6.14
CA TYR A 493 -37.24 50.26 -7.22
C TYR A 493 -37.64 48.89 -6.69
N ILE A 494 -38.65 48.29 -7.31
CA ILE A 494 -38.97 46.88 -7.07
C ILE A 494 -38.37 46.06 -8.20
N LEU A 495 -37.49 45.13 -7.84
CA LEU A 495 -36.84 44.24 -8.79
C LEU A 495 -37.27 42.80 -8.54
N VAL A 496 -37.46 42.07 -9.63
CA VAL A 496 -37.61 40.60 -9.61
C VAL A 496 -36.26 39.99 -9.97
N VAL A 497 -35.75 39.16 -9.06
CA VAL A 497 -34.49 38.44 -9.23
C VAL A 497 -34.77 36.97 -9.44
N HIS A 498 -34.31 36.42 -10.56
CA HIS A 498 -34.36 34.98 -10.83
C HIS A 498 -33.02 34.54 -11.40
N ASN A 499 -32.34 33.59 -10.76
CA ASN A 499 -31.01 33.11 -11.19
C ASN A 499 -29.98 34.24 -11.44
N ASN A 500 -29.97 35.27 -10.58
CA ASN A 500 -29.15 36.49 -10.71
C ASN A 500 -29.46 37.38 -11.93
N PHE A 501 -30.57 37.13 -12.64
CA PHE A 501 -31.12 38.08 -13.62
C PHE A 501 -32.10 39.02 -12.93
N PHE A 502 -32.00 40.30 -13.27
CA PHE A 502 -32.83 41.36 -12.68
C PHE A 502 -33.80 41.90 -13.72
N LYS A 503 -35.07 42.03 -13.34
CA LYS A 503 -36.07 42.74 -14.12
C LYS A 503 -36.71 43.82 -13.26
N VAL A 504 -36.65 45.07 -13.71
CA VAL A 504 -37.31 46.20 -13.05
C VAL A 504 -38.81 46.07 -13.26
N VAL A 505 -39.58 46.20 -12.18
CA VAL A 505 -41.04 46.15 -12.21
C VAL A 505 -41.62 47.56 -12.02
N TYR A 506 -41.05 48.37 -11.12
CA TYR A 506 -41.46 49.75 -10.81
C TYR A 506 -40.24 50.62 -10.54
#